data_AF-A0A356XFK1-F1
#
_entry.id   AF-A0A356XFK1-F1
#
_cell.length_a   1.000
_cell.length_b   1.000
_cell.length_c   1.000
_cell.angle_alpha   90.00
_cell.angle_beta   90.00
_cell.angle_gamma   90.00
#
_symmetry.space_group_name_H-M   'P 1'
#
loop_
_entity.id
_entity.type
_entity.pdbx_description
1 polymer ?
#
loop_
_entity_poly.entity_id
_entity_poly.type
_entity_poly.pdbx_seq_one_letter_code
_entity_poly.pdbx_strand_id
1 'polypeptide(L)'
;MPEVLTGNVRLKVPFVSQWPELPTGCEITAAAMLLQYYGLPADKYDMAWNYLDINSYFYYDEFGVLFGPDPNDYFIGDPETFGGYGCFAPVIVRSMNRYLQDRNSSLTAYNMTGCLFSDLIGWLEKGMPVLVWASGYMTDLFISDSWMLPSGERFTWPGNEHCLVLTGYDENGLWFNDPLMDQEAYGILQYSAEAFATYWQFLGRQTILIR
;
A
#
# COMPACT_ATOMS: atom_id res chain seq x y z
N MET A 1 9.63 17.62 6.33
CA MET A 1 10.05 16.91 7.57
C MET A 1 8.81 16.71 8.41
N PRO A 2 8.65 15.59 9.13
CA PRO A 2 7.54 15.42 10.07
C PRO A 2 7.58 16.55 11.10
N GLU A 3 6.42 17.13 11.40
CA GLU A 3 6.27 18.07 12.51
C GLU A 3 6.33 17.32 13.84
N VAL A 4 6.60 18.04 14.93
CA VAL A 4 6.56 17.45 16.27
C VAL A 4 5.15 16.92 16.52
N LEU A 5 5.04 15.62 16.80
CA LEU A 5 3.77 14.96 17.09
C LEU A 5 3.30 15.38 18.50
N THR A 6 2.26 16.21 18.56
CA THR A 6 1.61 16.60 19.81
C THR A 6 0.22 15.98 19.85
N GLY A 7 0.03 14.90 20.62
CA GLY A 7 -1.26 14.22 20.73
C GLY A 7 -1.12 12.70 20.83
N ASN A 8 -2.26 12.02 20.87
CA ASN A 8 -2.32 10.56 20.83
C ASN A 8 -3.61 10.13 20.12
N VAL A 9 -3.46 9.48 18.98
CA VAL A 9 -4.55 8.84 18.23
C VAL A 9 -4.18 7.38 18.05
N ARG A 10 -5.14 6.48 18.30
CA ARG A 10 -4.98 5.06 18.01
C ARG A 10 -6.29 4.45 17.55
N LEU A 11 -6.46 4.34 16.24
CA LEU A 11 -7.65 3.80 15.61
C LEU A 11 -7.63 2.27 15.64
N LYS A 12 -8.79 1.66 15.90
CA LYS A 12 -8.95 0.21 15.98
C LYS A 12 -9.27 -0.36 14.59
N VAL A 13 -8.26 -0.36 13.73
CA VAL A 13 -8.32 -1.03 12.41
C VAL A 13 -8.13 -2.53 12.60
N PRO A 14 -9.02 -3.39 12.07
CA PRO A 14 -8.84 -4.83 12.09
C PRO A 14 -7.51 -5.23 11.43
N PHE A 15 -6.80 -6.16 12.06
CA PHE A 15 -5.55 -6.68 11.52
C PHE A 15 -5.82 -7.85 10.56
N VAL A 16 -5.14 -7.84 9.42
CA VAL A 16 -5.15 -8.94 8.44
C VAL A 16 -3.70 -9.16 7.98
N SER A 17 -3.20 -10.38 8.19
CA SER A 17 -1.90 -10.80 7.66
C SER A 17 -2.02 -11.11 6.16
N GLN A 18 -1.00 -10.81 5.36
CA GLN A 18 -0.95 -11.27 3.96
C GLN A 18 -0.68 -12.78 3.86
N TRP A 19 -0.05 -13.36 4.88
CA TRP A 19 0.33 -14.77 4.93
C TRP A 19 -0.82 -15.73 5.23
N PRO A 20 -0.69 -17.01 4.80
CA PRO A 20 0.28 -17.50 3.81
C PRO A 20 -0.14 -17.23 2.35
N GLU A 21 -1.38 -16.82 2.11
CA GLU A 21 -2.03 -16.85 0.80
C GLU A 21 -1.44 -15.85 -0.19
N LEU A 22 -1.00 -14.66 0.26
CA LEU A 22 -0.55 -13.58 -0.62
C LEU A 22 0.87 -13.09 -0.24
N PRO A 23 1.94 -13.87 -0.49
CA PRO A 23 3.33 -13.50 -0.19
C PRO A 23 3.77 -12.13 -0.69
N THR A 24 3.20 -11.63 -1.78
CA THR A 24 3.50 -10.30 -2.35
C THR A 24 2.27 -9.40 -2.43
N GLY A 25 1.21 -9.71 -1.69
CA GLY A 25 -0.05 -8.95 -1.71
C GLY A 25 -0.21 -7.93 -0.57
N CYS A 26 0.85 -7.21 -0.21
CA CYS A 26 0.81 -6.26 0.90
C CYS A 26 -0.25 -5.17 0.71
N GLU A 27 -0.34 -4.62 -0.50
CA GLU A 27 -1.20 -3.49 -0.87
C GLU A 27 -2.67 -3.87 -0.82
N ILE A 28 -3.03 -5.03 -1.40
CA ILE A 28 -4.41 -5.50 -1.42
C ILE A 28 -4.88 -5.99 -0.05
N THR A 29 -3.97 -6.58 0.74
CA THR A 29 -4.25 -6.97 2.12
C THR A 29 -4.47 -5.75 3.01
N ALA A 30 -3.62 -4.73 2.89
CA ALA A 30 -3.78 -3.49 3.65
C ALA A 30 -5.02 -2.69 3.18
N ALA A 31 -5.39 -2.74 1.90
CA ALA A 31 -6.67 -2.23 1.42
C ALA A 31 -7.87 -2.97 2.06
N ALA A 32 -7.79 -4.29 2.21
CA ALA A 32 -8.82 -5.07 2.89
C ALA A 32 -8.97 -4.66 4.37
N MET A 33 -7.85 -4.47 5.11
CA MET A 33 -7.88 -3.94 6.47
C MET A 33 -8.61 -2.58 6.55
N LEU A 34 -8.30 -1.68 5.61
CA LEU A 34 -8.90 -0.35 5.58
C LEU A 34 -10.41 -0.42 5.27
N LEU A 35 -10.83 -1.27 4.34
CA LEU A 35 -12.27 -1.50 4.05
C LEU A 35 -13.00 -2.11 5.26
N GLN A 36 -12.38 -3.06 5.97
CA GLN A 36 -12.94 -3.67 7.18
C GLN A 36 -13.14 -2.65 8.31
N TYR A 37 -12.24 -1.67 8.45
CA TYR A 37 -12.43 -0.58 9.41
C TYR A 37 -13.74 0.20 9.17
N TYR A 38 -14.15 0.35 7.91
CA TYR A 38 -15.42 0.99 7.55
C TYR A 38 -16.63 0.02 7.56
N GLY A 39 -16.49 -1.16 8.16
CA GLY A 39 -17.57 -2.13 8.33
C GLY A 39 -17.87 -2.97 7.09
N LEU A 40 -16.99 -2.95 6.09
CA LEU A 40 -17.14 -3.76 4.88
C LEU A 40 -16.37 -5.08 5.03
N PRO A 41 -16.99 -6.25 4.84
CA PRO A 41 -16.34 -7.54 5.00
C PRO A 41 -15.46 -7.86 3.77
N ALA A 42 -14.38 -7.10 3.59
CA ALA A 42 -13.42 -7.30 2.50
C ALA A 42 -12.43 -8.40 2.91
N ASP A 43 -12.50 -9.53 2.22
CA ASP A 43 -11.51 -10.60 2.36
C ASP A 43 -10.32 -10.33 1.42
N LYS A 44 -9.09 -10.52 1.89
CA LYS A 44 -7.89 -10.19 1.10
C LYS A 44 -7.80 -10.99 -0.20
N TYR A 45 -8.26 -12.25 -0.19
CA TYR A 45 -8.17 -13.16 -1.32
C TYR A 45 -9.26 -12.85 -2.34
N ASP A 46 -10.49 -12.58 -1.88
CA ASP A 46 -11.57 -12.03 -2.72
C ASP A 46 -11.14 -10.71 -3.39
N MET A 47 -10.54 -9.80 -2.62
CA MET A 47 -10.02 -8.52 -3.14
C MET A 47 -8.95 -8.75 -4.22
N ALA A 48 -8.00 -9.65 -4.00
CA ALA A 48 -6.93 -9.95 -4.95
C ALA A 48 -7.45 -10.53 -6.26
N TRP A 49 -8.43 -11.44 -6.23
CA TRP A 49 -8.81 -12.17 -7.44
C TRP A 49 -10.01 -11.58 -8.19
N ASN A 50 -10.87 -10.81 -7.53
CA ASN A 50 -12.06 -10.25 -8.16
C ASN A 50 -11.92 -8.75 -8.49
N TYR A 51 -10.97 -8.04 -7.88
CA TYR A 51 -10.89 -6.59 -7.97
C TYR A 51 -9.53 -6.04 -8.37
N LEU A 52 -8.43 -6.78 -8.16
CA LEU A 52 -7.09 -6.35 -8.51
C LEU A 52 -6.79 -6.59 -10.00
N ASP A 53 -6.36 -5.53 -10.70
CA ASP A 53 -5.92 -5.65 -12.09
C ASP A 53 -4.48 -6.18 -12.11
N ILE A 54 -4.26 -7.44 -12.49
CA ILE A 54 -2.96 -8.12 -12.48
C ILE A 54 -2.39 -8.24 -13.90
N ASN A 55 -1.09 -8.02 -14.07
CA ASN A 55 -0.37 -8.25 -15.32
C ASN A 55 1.06 -8.76 -15.05
N SER A 56 1.38 -9.92 -15.60
CA SER A 56 2.69 -10.57 -15.50
C SER A 56 3.41 -10.70 -16.85
N TYR A 57 2.97 -9.96 -17.87
CA TYR A 57 3.52 -10.05 -19.21
C TYR A 57 4.78 -9.21 -19.39
N PHE A 58 5.90 -9.91 -19.53
CA PHE A 58 7.20 -9.35 -19.91
C PHE A 58 7.65 -9.89 -21.26
N TYR A 59 8.29 -9.06 -22.08
CA TYR A 59 8.82 -9.48 -23.38
C TYR A 59 10.08 -8.72 -23.76
N TYR A 60 10.88 -9.29 -24.66
CA TYR A 60 12.05 -8.65 -25.24
C TYR A 60 11.75 -8.19 -26.66
N ASP A 61 12.22 -7.02 -27.05
CA ASP A 61 12.20 -6.56 -28.44
C ASP A 61 13.32 -7.20 -29.29
N GLU A 62 13.41 -6.81 -30.56
CA GLU A 62 14.43 -7.32 -31.49
C GLU A 62 15.88 -6.93 -31.12
N PHE A 63 16.06 -5.94 -30.24
CA PHE A 63 17.35 -5.47 -29.74
C PHE A 63 17.69 -6.03 -28.35
N GLY A 64 16.83 -6.88 -27.77
CA GLY A 64 17.03 -7.47 -26.44
C GLY A 64 16.68 -6.54 -25.29
N VAL A 65 15.89 -5.50 -25.51
CA VAL A 65 15.38 -4.62 -24.45
C VAL A 65 14.15 -5.25 -23.80
N LEU A 66 14.15 -5.35 -22.47
CA LEU A 66 13.02 -5.88 -21.69
C LEU A 66 11.92 -4.82 -21.57
N PHE A 67 10.70 -5.19 -21.93
CA PHE A 67 9.47 -4.43 -21.71
C PHE A 67 8.57 -5.17 -20.73
N GLY A 68 7.80 -4.40 -19.97
CA GLY A 68 6.88 -4.93 -18.95
C GLY A 68 5.75 -3.96 -18.64
N PRO A 69 4.83 -4.34 -17.74
CA PRO A 69 3.67 -3.53 -17.41
C PRO A 69 4.03 -2.36 -16.48
N ASP A 70 3.17 -1.34 -16.43
CA ASP A 70 3.31 -0.19 -15.53
C ASP A 70 2.67 -0.48 -14.16
N PRO A 71 3.41 -0.36 -13.05
CA PRO A 71 2.86 -0.59 -11.71
C PRO A 71 1.79 0.42 -11.26
N ASN A 72 1.59 1.51 -11.98
CA ASN A 72 0.43 2.40 -11.79
C ASN A 72 -0.83 1.87 -12.49
N ASP A 73 -0.68 0.97 -13.46
CA ASP A 73 -1.78 0.39 -14.24
C ASP A 73 -2.13 -1.03 -13.79
N TYR A 74 -1.17 -1.79 -13.27
CA TYR A 74 -1.38 -3.18 -12.86
C TYR A 74 -0.58 -3.54 -11.61
N PHE A 75 -1.05 -4.56 -10.89
CA PHE A 75 -0.20 -5.39 -10.04
C PHE A 75 0.71 -6.25 -10.92
N ILE A 76 2.01 -6.13 -10.70
CA ILE A 76 3.05 -6.73 -11.52
C ILE A 76 3.46 -8.08 -10.93
N GLY A 77 3.16 -9.16 -11.67
CA GLY A 77 3.47 -10.53 -11.25
C GLY A 77 2.26 -11.28 -10.67
N ASP A 78 2.48 -12.12 -9.66
CA ASP A 78 1.44 -12.95 -9.02
C ASP A 78 1.50 -12.79 -7.49
N PRO A 79 0.44 -12.27 -6.85
CA PRO A 79 0.42 -12.00 -5.41
C PRO A 79 0.55 -13.27 -4.55
N GLU A 80 0.23 -14.46 -5.08
CA GLU A 80 0.38 -15.75 -4.38
C GLU A 80 1.83 -16.26 -4.37
N THR A 81 2.74 -15.58 -5.06
CA THR A 81 4.13 -16.02 -5.20
C THR A 81 5.09 -15.00 -4.60
N PHE A 82 6.26 -15.49 -4.17
CA PHE A 82 7.39 -14.64 -3.77
C PHE A 82 8.06 -13.92 -4.96
N GLY A 83 7.66 -14.23 -6.19
CA GLY A 83 8.20 -13.62 -7.41
C GLY A 83 7.37 -12.45 -7.95
N GLY A 84 6.24 -12.12 -7.31
CA GLY A 84 5.50 -10.89 -7.59
C GLY A 84 6.28 -9.66 -7.16
N TYR A 85 6.03 -8.54 -7.83
CA TYR A 85 6.61 -7.25 -7.46
C TYR A 85 5.66 -6.48 -6.56
N GLY A 86 4.50 -6.06 -7.10
CA GLY A 86 3.55 -5.19 -6.42
C GLY A 86 2.83 -4.22 -7.36
N CYS A 87 2.20 -3.19 -6.81
CA CYS A 87 1.58 -2.08 -7.51
C CYS A 87 1.62 -0.78 -6.72
N PHE A 88 1.23 0.30 -7.39
CA PHE A 88 1.11 1.63 -6.82
C PHE A 88 -0.34 2.06 -6.60
N ALA A 89 -0.50 3.14 -5.84
CA ALA A 89 -1.78 3.62 -5.35
C ALA A 89 -2.93 3.66 -6.38
N PRO A 90 -2.72 4.08 -7.65
CA PRO A 90 -3.82 4.10 -8.62
C PRO A 90 -4.49 2.73 -8.83
N VAL A 91 -3.73 1.63 -8.82
CA VAL A 91 -4.24 0.25 -8.98
C VAL A 91 -5.17 -0.12 -7.82
N ILE A 92 -4.74 0.17 -6.59
CA ILE A 92 -5.50 -0.14 -5.39
C ILE A 92 -6.74 0.75 -5.26
N VAL A 93 -6.66 2.03 -5.64
CA VAL A 93 -7.83 2.91 -5.70
C VAL A 93 -8.90 2.36 -6.65
N ARG A 94 -8.52 1.87 -7.84
CA ARG A 94 -9.47 1.22 -8.75
C ARG A 94 -10.07 -0.04 -8.13
N SER A 95 -9.24 -0.88 -7.53
CA SER A 95 -9.65 -2.13 -6.88
C SER A 95 -10.68 -1.88 -5.77
N MET A 96 -10.37 -0.96 -4.85
CA MET A 96 -11.25 -0.58 -3.74
C MET A 96 -12.56 0.03 -4.23
N ASN A 97 -12.52 0.91 -5.24
CA ASN A 97 -13.74 1.54 -5.75
C ASN A 97 -14.66 0.57 -6.49
N ARG A 98 -14.11 -0.43 -7.20
CA ARG A 98 -14.91 -1.53 -7.76
C ARG A 98 -15.61 -2.33 -6.64
N TYR A 99 -14.87 -2.69 -5.60
CA TYR A 99 -15.45 -3.38 -4.43
C TYR A 99 -16.53 -2.55 -3.74
N LEU A 100 -16.28 -1.26 -3.51
CA LEU A 100 -17.23 -0.33 -2.89
C LEU A 100 -18.52 -0.21 -3.71
N GLN A 101 -18.39 -0.14 -5.04
CA GLN A 101 -19.53 -0.12 -5.95
C GLN A 101 -20.34 -1.42 -5.87
N ASP A 102 -19.69 -2.59 -5.92
CA ASP A 102 -20.37 -3.89 -5.82
C ASP A 102 -21.08 -4.10 -4.48
N ARG A 103 -20.60 -3.45 -3.42
CA ARG A 103 -21.25 -3.41 -2.10
C ARG A 103 -22.33 -2.33 -1.96
N ASN A 104 -22.59 -1.54 -3.00
CA ASN A 104 -23.48 -0.37 -2.95
C ASN A 104 -23.12 0.59 -1.78
N SER A 105 -21.83 0.72 -1.49
CA SER A 105 -21.32 1.62 -0.46
C SER A 105 -21.39 3.07 -0.93
N SER A 106 -21.66 4.01 -0.01
CA SER A 106 -21.55 5.45 -0.28
C SER A 106 -20.12 5.99 -0.17
N LEU A 107 -19.19 5.18 0.33
CA LEU A 107 -17.79 5.55 0.51
C LEU A 107 -17.05 5.55 -0.83
N THR A 108 -15.96 6.29 -0.91
CA THR A 108 -15.07 6.32 -2.08
C THR A 108 -13.62 6.31 -1.62
N ALA A 109 -12.79 5.50 -2.29
CA ALA A 109 -11.35 5.54 -2.13
C ALA A 109 -10.74 6.62 -3.03
N TYR A 110 -9.91 7.49 -2.46
CA TYR A 110 -9.27 8.61 -3.15
C TYR A 110 -7.76 8.41 -3.19
N ASN A 111 -7.16 8.63 -4.36
CA ASN A 111 -5.72 8.75 -4.47
C ASN A 111 -5.28 10.11 -3.91
N MET A 112 -4.60 10.08 -2.77
CA MET A 112 -4.05 11.26 -2.11
C MET A 112 -2.52 11.35 -2.27
N THR A 113 -1.96 10.66 -3.27
CA THR A 113 -0.52 10.69 -3.56
C THR A 113 0.00 12.11 -3.66
N GLY A 114 1.11 12.37 -2.97
CA GLY A 114 1.74 13.70 -2.93
C GLY A 114 1.18 14.61 -1.84
N CYS A 115 0.30 14.14 -0.96
CA CYS A 115 -0.14 14.90 0.21
C CYS A 115 1.02 15.25 1.15
N LEU A 116 0.76 16.15 2.09
CA LEU A 116 1.71 16.52 3.13
C LEU A 116 1.63 15.54 4.30
N PHE A 117 2.70 15.47 5.09
CA PHE A 117 2.70 14.67 6.30
C PHE A 117 1.63 15.14 7.30
N SER A 118 1.41 16.45 7.39
CA SER A 118 0.36 17.05 8.22
C SER A 118 -1.06 16.65 7.78
N ASP A 119 -1.27 16.35 6.50
CA ASP A 119 -2.56 15.83 6.03
C ASP A 119 -2.84 14.43 6.63
N LEU A 120 -1.81 13.56 6.72
CA LEU A 120 -1.93 12.24 7.35
C LEU A 120 -2.40 12.38 8.80
N ILE A 121 -1.75 13.26 9.57
CA ILE A 121 -2.11 13.53 10.96
C ILE A 121 -3.52 14.07 11.08
N GLY A 122 -3.89 15.06 10.25
CA GLY A 122 -5.23 15.65 10.26
C GLY A 122 -6.34 14.67 9.85
N TRP A 123 -6.04 13.62 9.09
CA TRP A 123 -6.99 12.54 8.80
C TRP A 123 -7.13 11.57 9.98
N LEU A 124 -6.02 11.21 10.63
CA LEU A 124 -6.04 10.37 11.83
C LEU A 124 -6.85 11.02 12.96
N GLU A 125 -6.67 12.31 13.21
CA GLU A 125 -7.45 13.09 14.19
C GLU A 125 -8.96 13.07 13.93
N LYS A 126 -9.36 12.86 12.67
CA LYS A 126 -10.76 12.73 12.24
C LYS A 126 -11.26 11.29 12.22
N GLY A 127 -10.46 10.34 12.72
CA GLY A 127 -10.81 8.92 12.71
C GLY A 127 -10.71 8.27 11.34
N MET A 128 -9.90 8.82 10.43
CA MET A 128 -9.70 8.26 9.09
C MET A 128 -8.29 7.66 8.98
N PRO A 129 -8.13 6.34 9.15
CA PRO A 129 -6.86 5.68 8.86
C PRO A 129 -6.56 5.74 7.37
N VAL A 130 -5.29 5.64 7.01
CA VAL A 130 -4.84 5.78 5.62
C VAL A 130 -3.90 4.66 5.22
N LEU A 131 -4.01 4.25 3.96
CA LEU A 131 -3.13 3.27 3.35
C LEU A 131 -1.94 4.01 2.72
N VAL A 132 -0.72 3.57 3.00
CA VAL A 132 0.52 4.27 2.62
C VAL A 132 1.57 3.29 2.10
N TRP A 133 2.40 3.77 1.18
CA TRP A 133 3.59 3.06 0.70
C TRP A 133 4.82 3.58 1.44
N ALA A 134 5.62 2.68 1.98
CA ALA A 134 6.89 2.92 2.63
C ALA A 134 7.80 1.72 2.33
N SER A 135 8.75 1.40 3.21
CA SER A 135 9.59 0.22 3.04
C SER A 135 9.30 -0.86 4.07
N GLY A 136 9.60 -2.11 3.71
CA GLY A 136 9.49 -3.24 4.60
C GLY A 136 10.26 -2.98 5.91
N TYR A 137 9.57 -3.14 7.05
CA TYR A 137 10.13 -2.89 8.38
C TYR A 137 10.70 -1.47 8.59
N MET A 138 10.35 -0.49 7.74
CA MET A 138 10.98 0.84 7.67
C MET A 138 12.52 0.77 7.50
N THR A 139 12.99 -0.10 6.61
CA THR A 139 14.41 -0.30 6.28
C THR A 139 14.74 0.13 4.86
N ASP A 140 16.02 0.09 4.47
CA ASP A 140 16.47 0.63 3.19
C ASP A 140 15.77 -0.02 1.99
N LEU A 141 15.43 0.80 1.00
CA LEU A 141 15.03 0.36 -0.33
C LEU A 141 16.28 0.03 -1.15
N PHE A 142 16.14 -0.85 -2.13
CA PHE A 142 17.23 -1.19 -3.05
C PHE A 142 16.77 -1.19 -4.51
N ILE A 143 17.71 -0.97 -5.42
CA ILE A 143 17.45 -1.09 -6.85
C ILE A 143 17.31 -2.58 -7.18
N SER A 144 16.13 -2.97 -7.68
CA SER A 144 15.83 -4.32 -8.13
C SER A 144 15.87 -4.37 -9.66
N ASP A 145 14.89 -4.99 -10.30
CA ASP A 145 14.80 -5.14 -11.75
C ASP A 145 14.40 -3.85 -12.45
N SER A 146 14.70 -3.77 -13.75
CA SER A 146 14.30 -2.64 -14.59
C SER A 146 13.78 -3.11 -15.94
N TRP A 147 12.76 -2.42 -16.44
CA TRP A 147 12.17 -2.68 -17.75
C TRP A 147 11.69 -1.38 -18.38
N MET A 148 11.40 -1.43 -19.67
CA MET A 148 10.75 -0.34 -20.39
C MET A 148 9.24 -0.45 -20.23
N LEU A 149 8.60 0.65 -19.85
CA LEU A 149 7.15 0.77 -19.80
C LEU A 149 6.55 0.89 -21.21
N PRO A 150 5.24 0.65 -21.39
CA PRO A 150 4.57 0.88 -22.67
C PRO A 150 4.67 2.33 -23.15
N SER A 151 4.88 3.29 -22.24
CA SER A 151 5.12 4.70 -22.53
C SER A 151 6.49 4.97 -23.18
N GLY A 152 7.41 4.01 -23.13
CA GLY A 152 8.81 4.17 -23.55
C GLY A 152 9.72 4.74 -22.47
N GLU A 153 9.24 4.94 -21.24
CA GLU A 153 10.07 5.31 -20.10
C GLU A 153 10.76 4.07 -19.50
N ARG A 154 12.01 4.22 -19.04
CA ARG A 154 12.68 3.18 -18.26
C ARG A 154 12.21 3.24 -16.82
N PHE A 155 11.66 2.14 -16.33
CA PHE A 155 11.27 1.97 -14.94
C PHE A 155 12.24 1.03 -14.20
N THR A 156 12.45 1.29 -12.92
CA THR A 156 13.25 0.46 -12.02
C THR A 156 12.44 0.20 -10.77
N TRP A 157 12.22 -1.07 -10.45
CA TRP A 157 11.43 -1.47 -9.28
C TRP A 157 12.16 -1.08 -7.98
N PRO A 158 11.50 -0.35 -7.06
CA PRO A 158 12.02 -0.09 -5.73
C PRO A 158 11.89 -1.37 -4.89
N GLY A 159 12.94 -2.19 -4.86
CA GLY A 159 12.98 -3.37 -4.00
C GLY A 159 12.83 -2.99 -2.53
N ASN A 160 12.15 -3.86 -1.77
CA ASN A 160 11.70 -3.62 -0.40
C ASN A 160 10.63 -2.51 -0.24
N GLU A 161 10.00 -2.08 -1.32
CA GLU A 161 8.73 -1.34 -1.24
C GLU A 161 7.71 -2.19 -0.45
N HIS A 162 6.89 -1.49 0.33
CA HIS A 162 5.88 -2.13 1.16
C HIS A 162 4.68 -1.21 1.43
N CYS A 163 3.50 -1.81 1.53
CA CYS A 163 2.25 -1.10 1.78
C CYS A 163 1.56 -1.55 3.07
N LEU A 164 1.15 -0.57 3.88
CA LEU A 164 0.63 -0.78 5.24
C LEU A 164 -0.38 0.31 5.62
N VAL A 165 -1.16 0.07 6.66
CA VAL A 165 -2.19 1.02 7.13
C VAL A 165 -1.64 1.84 8.28
N LEU A 166 -1.60 3.17 8.13
CA LEU A 166 -1.33 4.11 9.21
C LEU A 166 -2.61 4.29 10.05
N THR A 167 -2.53 3.93 11.33
CA THR A 167 -3.69 3.82 12.23
C THR A 167 -3.64 4.81 13.39
N GLY A 168 -2.54 5.53 13.56
CA GLY A 168 -2.42 6.46 14.67
C GLY A 168 -1.03 7.05 14.84
N TYR A 169 -0.87 7.81 15.91
CA TYR A 169 0.39 8.38 16.33
C TYR A 169 0.35 8.71 17.82
N ASP A 170 1.53 8.79 18.44
CA ASP A 170 1.74 9.45 19.71
C ASP A 170 3.10 10.15 19.70
N GLU A 171 3.53 10.67 20.85
CA GLU A 171 4.81 11.38 21.01
C GLU A 171 6.05 10.54 20.63
N ASN A 172 5.91 9.20 20.59
CA ASN A 172 7.02 8.28 20.27
C ASN A 172 7.06 7.88 18.78
N GLY A 173 6.01 8.18 18.00
CA GLY A 173 5.98 7.86 16.58
C GLY A 173 4.60 7.50 16.06
N LEU A 174 4.58 6.75 14.95
CA LEU A 174 3.40 6.42 14.18
C LEU A 174 3.01 4.95 14.38
N TRP A 175 1.72 4.69 14.57
CA TRP A 175 1.16 3.34 14.70
C TRP A 175 0.67 2.82 13.37
N PHE A 176 0.98 1.56 13.06
CA PHE A 176 0.62 0.92 11.81
C PHE A 176 0.05 -0.47 12.04
N ASN A 177 -0.82 -0.91 11.12
CA ASN A 177 -1.08 -2.32 10.89
C ASN A 177 -0.27 -2.78 9.68
N ASP A 178 0.68 -3.68 9.90
CA ASP A 178 1.62 -4.17 8.89
C ASP A 178 1.24 -5.58 8.40
N PRO A 179 0.82 -5.75 7.14
CA PRO A 179 0.37 -7.05 6.63
C PRO A 179 1.48 -8.10 6.52
N LEU A 180 2.77 -7.73 6.58
CA LEU A 180 3.89 -8.69 6.57
C LEU A 180 3.97 -9.52 7.86
N MET A 181 3.30 -9.10 8.93
CA MET A 181 3.33 -9.81 10.20
C MET A 181 2.36 -10.99 10.16
N ASP A 182 2.73 -12.11 10.77
CA ASP A 182 1.92 -13.33 10.80
C ASP A 182 0.77 -13.26 11.81
N GLN A 183 0.93 -12.46 12.88
CA GLN A 183 0.00 -12.37 14.00
C GLN A 183 -0.24 -10.92 14.41
N GLU A 184 -1.48 -10.61 14.82
CA GLU A 184 -1.89 -9.27 15.25
C GLU A 184 -1.01 -8.69 16.37
N ALA A 185 -0.58 -9.54 17.32
CA ALA A 185 0.29 -9.13 18.43
C ALA A 185 1.61 -8.50 17.97
N TYR A 186 2.06 -8.84 16.77
CA TYR A 186 3.25 -8.28 16.12
C TYR A 186 2.91 -7.41 14.90
N GLY A 187 1.64 -7.39 14.47
CA GLY A 187 1.15 -6.64 13.32
C GLY A 187 0.82 -5.18 13.60
N ILE A 188 0.49 -4.87 14.86
CA ILE A 188 0.22 -3.50 15.31
C ILE A 188 1.51 -2.91 15.90
N LEU A 189 2.27 -2.23 15.06
CA LEU A 189 3.63 -1.78 15.37
C LEU A 189 3.74 -0.26 15.39
N GLN A 190 4.78 0.23 16.07
CA GLN A 190 5.15 1.64 16.08
C GLN A 190 6.49 1.83 15.36
N TYR A 191 6.55 2.81 14.46
CA TYR A 191 7.78 3.24 13.80
C TYR A 191 8.02 4.74 14.03
N SER A 192 9.27 5.17 13.92
CA SER A 192 9.59 6.60 14.01
C SER A 192 8.98 7.36 12.83
N ALA A 193 8.51 8.57 13.09
CA ALA A 193 7.93 9.43 12.06
C ALA A 193 8.97 9.79 10.99
N GLU A 194 10.23 9.94 11.37
CA GLU A 194 11.35 10.26 10.49
C GLU A 194 11.68 9.12 9.52
N ALA A 195 11.74 7.87 10.02
CA ALA A 195 12.01 6.72 9.17
C ALA A 195 10.88 6.53 8.16
N PHE A 196 9.63 6.53 8.64
CA PHE A 196 8.47 6.46 7.75
C PHE A 196 8.47 7.59 6.71
N ALA A 197 8.63 8.85 7.13
CA ALA A 197 8.58 9.99 6.22
C ALA A 197 9.68 9.94 5.15
N THR A 198 10.83 9.33 5.45
CA THR A 198 11.93 9.14 4.49
C THR A 198 11.52 8.22 3.36
N TYR A 199 11.05 7.01 3.68
CA TYR A 199 10.70 6.01 2.64
C TYR A 199 9.38 6.35 1.95
N TRP A 200 8.40 6.87 2.68
CA TRP A 200 7.17 7.38 2.09
C TRP A 200 7.44 8.48 1.06
N GLN A 201 8.36 9.41 1.35
CA GLN A 201 8.77 10.42 0.37
C GLN A 201 9.50 9.83 -0.82
N PHE A 202 10.41 8.88 -0.58
CA PHE A 202 11.15 8.21 -1.65
C PHE A 202 10.21 7.52 -2.65
N LEU A 203 9.14 6.88 -2.16
CA LEU A 203 8.14 6.19 -2.97
C LEU A 203 7.06 7.11 -3.53
N GLY A 204 7.30 8.42 -3.56
CA GLY A 204 6.41 9.40 -4.18
C GLY A 204 5.24 9.87 -3.31
N ARG A 205 5.28 9.60 -2.00
CA ARG A 205 4.23 9.94 -1.03
C ARG A 205 2.89 9.32 -1.40
N GLN A 206 2.90 8.06 -1.82
CA GLN A 206 1.68 7.36 -2.20
C GLN A 206 0.78 7.12 -1.00
N THR A 207 -0.49 7.49 -1.15
CA THR A 207 -1.45 7.46 -0.05
C THR A 207 -2.87 7.29 -0.57
N ILE A 208 -3.65 6.45 0.09
CA ILE A 208 -5.07 6.27 -0.18
C ILE A 208 -5.87 6.58 1.09
N LEU A 209 -6.93 7.37 0.90
CA LEU A 209 -7.91 7.73 1.92
C LEU A 209 -9.29 7.23 1.49
N ILE A 210 -10.08 6.68 2.41
CA ILE A 210 -11.51 6.41 2.20
C ILE A 210 -12.32 7.46 2.95
N ARG A 211 -13.41 7.97 2.34
CA ARG A 211 -14.41 8.84 2.97
C ARG A 211 -15.75 8.80 2.24
#